data_AF-A0A1V3Q0H5-F1
#
_entry.id   AF-A0A1V3Q0H5-F1
#
_cell.length_a   1.000
_cell.length_b   1.000
_cell.length_c   1.000
_cell.angle_alpha   90.00
_cell.angle_beta   90.00
_cell.angle_gamma   90.00
#
_symmetry.space_group_name_H-M   'P 1'
#
loop_
_entity.id
_entity.type
_entity.pdbx_description
1 polymer ?
#
loop_
_entity_poly.entity_id
_entity_poly.type
_entity_poly.pdbx_seq_one_letter_code
_entity_poly.pdbx_strand_id
1 'polypeptide(L)'
;MKQTELNKFLGKALKSAGKVYGWRSAGGFLFKPLDELFFSLTFASSARAHSLHYTLRFKWRLLDDMQWLVLGMSDNSNGPMSLRANGAFSVRGQELFGESVRECIWSEEWVDHNITRIVEEANEKVKVTSQQITSIDDFMAFAEEEHLRLLQRSPKAVVTLWRERLLTHLIKNQFTEAAAIAEQRIAARDSGSFIVDGHSFFELARRHISAIA
;
A
#
# COMPACT_ATOMS: atom_id res chain seq x y z
N MET A 1 8.88 -13.06 -26.65
CA MET A 1 9.26 -13.41 -25.26
C MET A 1 8.04 -13.95 -24.52
N LYS A 2 8.19 -15.02 -23.72
CA LYS A 2 7.09 -15.54 -22.86
C LYS A 2 6.95 -14.67 -21.60
N GLN A 3 5.75 -14.63 -21.00
CA GLN A 3 5.51 -13.82 -19.79
C GLN A 3 6.48 -14.14 -18.64
N THR A 4 6.79 -15.42 -18.43
CA THR A 4 7.74 -15.85 -17.39
C THR A 4 9.16 -15.37 -17.63
N GLU A 5 9.57 -15.25 -18.90
CA GLU A 5 10.87 -14.69 -19.28
C GLU A 5 10.88 -13.18 -19.04
N LEU A 6 9.80 -12.48 -19.44
CA LEU A 6 9.63 -11.05 -19.20
C LEU A 6 9.70 -10.72 -17.71
N ASN A 7 9.00 -11.48 -16.87
CA ASN A 7 9.02 -11.27 -15.42
C ASN A 7 10.43 -11.43 -14.83
N LYS A 8 11.20 -12.43 -15.28
CA LYS A 8 12.59 -12.61 -14.84
C LYS A 8 13.49 -11.47 -15.31
N PHE A 9 13.27 -11.02 -16.54
CA PHE A 9 14.03 -9.94 -17.16
C PHE A 9 13.82 -8.60 -16.44
N LEU A 10 12.56 -8.19 -16.30
CA LEU A 10 12.19 -7.00 -15.54
C LEU A 10 12.61 -7.10 -14.08
N GLY A 11 12.47 -8.27 -13.45
CA GLY A 11 12.89 -8.47 -12.06
C GLY A 11 14.38 -8.21 -11.82
N LYS A 12 15.24 -8.53 -12.78
CA LYS A 12 16.68 -8.21 -12.71
C LYS A 12 16.91 -6.70 -12.83
N ALA A 13 16.34 -6.06 -13.85
CA ALA A 13 16.47 -4.61 -14.07
C ALA A 13 15.96 -3.82 -12.85
N LEU A 14 14.79 -4.19 -12.32
CA LEU A 14 14.20 -3.58 -11.14
C LEU A 14 15.11 -3.69 -9.91
N LYS A 15 15.66 -4.89 -9.67
CA LYS A 15 16.57 -5.11 -8.54
C LYS A 15 17.85 -4.27 -8.68
N SER A 16 18.41 -4.20 -9.88
CA SER A 16 19.62 -3.42 -10.15
C SER A 16 19.37 -1.92 -9.95
N ALA A 17 18.35 -1.35 -10.61
CA ALA A 17 17.99 0.05 -10.49
C ALA A 17 17.59 0.42 -9.05
N GLY A 18 16.75 -0.40 -8.42
CA GLY A 18 16.30 -0.19 -7.04
C GLY A 18 17.45 -0.14 -6.04
N LYS A 19 18.46 -1.00 -6.20
CA LYS A 19 19.63 -1.06 -5.31
C LYS A 19 20.41 0.27 -5.26
N VAL A 20 20.49 0.99 -6.38
CA VAL A 20 21.18 2.31 -6.46
C VAL A 20 20.59 3.30 -5.46
N TYR A 21 19.27 3.25 -5.26
CA TYR A 21 18.55 4.15 -4.35
C TYR A 21 18.15 3.48 -3.02
N GLY A 22 18.73 2.32 -2.69
CA GLY A 22 18.46 1.62 -1.43
C GLY A 22 17.07 0.96 -1.34
N TRP A 23 16.39 0.72 -2.46
CA TRP A 23 15.18 -0.10 -2.48
C TRP A 23 15.54 -1.58 -2.28
N ARG A 24 14.67 -2.29 -1.57
CA ARG A 24 14.70 -3.75 -1.46
C ARG A 24 13.73 -4.35 -2.47
N SER A 25 13.95 -5.61 -2.85
CA SER A 25 13.09 -6.30 -3.82
C SER A 25 12.60 -7.64 -3.28
N ALA A 26 11.33 -7.96 -3.52
CA ALA A 26 10.74 -9.26 -3.21
C ALA A 26 9.51 -9.50 -4.08
N GLY A 27 9.38 -10.71 -4.65
CA GLY A 27 8.17 -11.11 -5.39
C GLY A 27 7.79 -10.23 -6.58
N GLY A 28 8.75 -9.53 -7.20
CA GLY A 28 8.48 -8.59 -8.30
C GLY A 28 8.11 -7.17 -7.86
N PHE A 29 8.16 -6.89 -6.56
CA PHE A 29 7.94 -5.57 -5.97
C PHE A 29 9.27 -4.94 -5.58
N LEU A 30 9.34 -3.60 -5.66
CA LEU A 30 10.32 -2.83 -4.92
C LEU A 30 9.65 -2.24 -3.68
N PHE A 31 10.36 -2.22 -2.55
CA PHE A 31 9.88 -1.61 -1.33
C PHE A 31 10.99 -0.92 -0.56
N LYS A 32 10.63 0.12 0.18
CA LYS A 32 11.56 0.97 0.93
C LYS A 32 10.90 1.45 2.21
N PRO A 33 11.22 0.87 3.38
CA PRO A 33 10.89 1.50 4.65
C PRO A 33 11.77 2.76 4.81
N LEU A 34 11.16 3.84 5.29
CA LEU A 34 11.83 5.08 5.62
C LEU A 34 11.14 5.66 6.85
N ASP A 35 11.79 5.53 8.01
CA ASP A 35 11.23 5.87 9.32
C ASP A 35 9.84 5.24 9.54
N GLU A 36 8.82 6.06 9.75
CA GLU A 36 7.43 5.63 9.94
C GLU A 36 6.66 5.41 8.65
N LEU A 37 7.28 5.66 7.50
CA LEU A 37 6.66 5.44 6.19
C LEU A 37 7.16 4.13 5.58
N PHE A 38 6.26 3.51 4.82
CA PHE A 38 6.57 2.35 4.00
C PHE A 38 6.16 2.62 2.57
N PHE A 39 7.13 2.60 1.66
CA PHE A 39 6.90 2.79 0.23
C PHE A 39 6.98 1.46 -0.51
N SER A 40 6.10 1.29 -1.49
CA SER A 40 6.09 0.13 -2.38
C SER A 40 5.84 0.57 -3.81
N LEU A 41 6.69 0.12 -4.72
CA LEU A 41 6.55 0.30 -6.16
C LEU A 41 6.23 -1.05 -6.79
N THR A 42 5.02 -1.12 -7.35
CA THR A 42 4.47 -2.34 -7.94
C THR A 42 4.56 -2.28 -9.46
N PHE A 43 4.78 -3.43 -10.11
CA PHE A 43 4.84 -3.55 -11.56
C PHE A 43 3.96 -4.70 -12.04
N ALA A 44 3.15 -4.45 -13.06
CA ALA A 44 2.40 -5.46 -13.78
C ALA A 44 2.72 -5.34 -15.27
N SER A 45 3.27 -6.39 -15.86
CA SER A 45 3.65 -6.41 -17.27
C SER A 45 2.82 -7.43 -18.04
N SER A 46 2.60 -7.16 -19.33
CA SER A 46 1.99 -8.10 -20.26
C SER A 46 2.86 -8.24 -21.50
N ALA A 47 3.47 -9.40 -21.67
CA ALA A 47 4.22 -9.75 -22.87
C ALA A 47 3.31 -9.77 -24.10
N ARG A 48 2.06 -10.24 -23.94
CA ARG A 48 1.08 -10.31 -25.04
C ARG A 48 0.55 -8.93 -25.44
N ALA A 49 0.22 -8.10 -24.46
CA ALA A 49 -0.32 -6.77 -24.72
C ALA A 49 0.77 -5.71 -24.93
N HIS A 50 2.04 -6.10 -24.81
CA HIS A 50 3.19 -5.19 -24.86
C HIS A 50 2.97 -3.98 -23.95
N SER A 51 2.64 -4.22 -22.68
CA SER A 51 2.34 -3.15 -21.72
C SER A 51 3.03 -3.33 -20.38
N LEU A 52 3.32 -2.19 -19.75
CA LEU A 52 3.83 -2.09 -18.38
C LEU A 52 2.93 -1.14 -17.60
N HIS A 53 2.38 -1.61 -16.49
CA HIS A 53 1.75 -0.76 -15.50
C HIS A 53 2.63 -0.71 -14.26
N TYR A 54 2.77 0.48 -13.68
CA TYR A 54 3.45 0.65 -12.40
C TYR A 54 2.71 1.63 -11.51
N THR A 55 2.89 1.45 -10.20
CA THR A 55 2.25 2.31 -9.20
C THR A 55 3.16 2.44 -7.99
N LEU A 56 3.48 3.68 -7.61
CA LEU A 56 4.10 3.98 -6.34
C LEU A 56 3.01 4.22 -5.29
N ARG A 57 3.12 3.52 -4.18
CA ARG A 57 2.25 3.71 -3.00
C ARG A 57 3.08 3.91 -1.75
N PHE A 58 2.47 4.56 -0.77
CA PHE A 58 3.02 4.67 0.57
C PHE A 58 1.95 4.52 1.64
N LYS A 59 2.37 4.14 2.84
CA LYS A 59 1.50 4.07 4.02
C LYS A 59 2.28 4.39 5.27
N TRP A 60 1.56 4.80 6.31
CA TRP A 60 2.11 4.77 7.66
C TRP A 60 2.35 3.32 8.08
N ARG A 61 3.59 2.99 8.45
CA ARG A 61 4.09 1.62 8.61
C ARG A 61 3.33 0.84 9.68
N LEU A 62 2.96 1.51 10.78
CA LEU A 62 2.22 0.90 11.89
C LEU A 62 0.79 0.47 11.53
N LEU A 63 0.22 0.92 10.40
CA LEU A 63 -1.13 0.54 10.00
C LEU A 63 -1.22 -0.97 9.73
N ASP A 64 -0.19 -1.58 9.17
CA ASP A 64 -0.15 -3.04 8.97
C ASP A 64 -0.14 -3.78 10.32
N ASP A 65 0.65 -3.31 11.29
CA ASP A 65 0.76 -3.95 12.60
C ASP A 65 -0.57 -3.89 13.35
N MET A 66 -1.22 -2.72 13.31
CA MET A 66 -2.53 -2.53 13.92
C MET A 66 -3.61 -3.35 13.21
N GLN A 67 -3.55 -3.46 11.87
CA GLN A 67 -4.49 -4.30 11.13
C GLN A 67 -4.32 -5.78 11.48
N TRP A 68 -3.08 -6.27 11.53
CA TRP A 68 -2.81 -7.65 11.92
C TRP A 68 -3.21 -7.93 13.36
N LEU A 69 -3.00 -6.99 14.27
CA LEU A 69 -3.49 -7.09 15.65
C LEU A 69 -5.01 -7.24 15.69
N VAL A 70 -5.74 -6.36 15.01
CA VAL A 70 -7.22 -6.43 14.92
C VAL A 70 -7.70 -7.74 14.31
N LEU A 71 -6.99 -8.26 13.29
CA LEU A 71 -7.34 -9.50 12.63
C LEU A 71 -6.91 -10.77 13.41
N GLY A 72 -6.28 -10.65 14.58
CA GLY A 72 -5.77 -11.78 15.35
C GLY A 72 -4.55 -12.47 14.71
N MET A 73 -3.77 -11.73 13.91
CA MET A 73 -2.62 -12.20 13.14
C MET A 73 -1.33 -11.47 13.53
N SER A 74 -1.17 -11.09 14.80
CA SER A 74 -0.06 -10.26 15.29
C SER A 74 1.34 -10.84 15.02
N ASP A 75 1.46 -12.17 14.84
CA ASP A 75 2.72 -12.82 14.45
C ASP A 75 3.26 -12.32 13.10
N ASN A 76 2.41 -11.80 12.22
CA ASN A 76 2.83 -11.21 10.94
C ASN A 76 3.77 -10.01 11.14
N SER A 77 3.68 -9.30 12.26
CA SER A 77 4.57 -8.18 12.59
C SER A 77 6.04 -8.61 12.74
N ASN A 78 6.28 -9.88 13.08
CA ASN A 78 7.60 -10.49 13.17
C ASN A 78 8.09 -11.08 11.83
N GLY A 79 7.25 -11.04 10.80
CA GLY A 79 7.57 -11.52 9.46
C GLY A 79 8.61 -10.66 8.72
N PRO A 80 9.05 -11.11 7.54
CA PRO A 80 9.97 -10.33 6.72
C PRO A 80 9.32 -9.01 6.28
N MET A 81 10.10 -7.93 6.24
CA MET A 81 9.63 -6.59 5.83
C MET A 81 8.89 -6.56 4.49
N SER A 82 9.20 -7.48 3.57
CA SER A 82 8.49 -7.64 2.30
C SER A 82 7.01 -7.96 2.46
N LEU A 83 6.59 -8.57 3.58
CA LEU A 83 5.18 -8.89 3.86
C LEU A 83 4.31 -7.62 3.86
N ARG A 84 4.87 -6.46 4.23
CA ARG A 84 4.18 -5.18 4.14
C ARG A 84 3.98 -4.69 2.69
N ALA A 85 4.78 -5.17 1.74
CA ALA A 85 4.66 -4.80 0.31
C ALA A 85 3.70 -5.71 -0.45
N ASN A 86 3.75 -7.02 -0.20
CA ASN A 86 3.05 -8.01 -1.02
C ASN A 86 2.32 -9.10 -0.21
N GLY A 87 2.26 -8.96 1.11
CA GLY A 87 1.59 -9.90 1.99
C GLY A 87 0.08 -9.76 1.95
N ALA A 88 -0.60 -10.90 2.13
CA ALA A 88 -2.03 -10.93 2.42
C ALA A 88 -2.30 -10.15 3.72
N PHE A 89 -3.50 -9.58 3.83
CA PHE A 89 -3.93 -8.84 5.01
C PHE A 89 -3.06 -7.64 5.39
N SER A 90 -2.22 -7.12 4.49
CA SER A 90 -1.57 -5.82 4.68
C SER A 90 -2.52 -4.68 4.27
N VAL A 91 -2.32 -3.50 4.86
CA VAL A 91 -3.04 -2.27 4.47
C VAL A 91 -2.52 -1.83 3.11
N ARG A 92 -3.44 -1.53 2.18
CA ARG A 92 -3.05 -0.96 0.89
C ARG A 92 -2.60 0.48 1.12
N GLY A 93 -1.44 0.85 0.59
CA GLY A 93 -0.97 2.24 0.68
C GLY A 93 -1.75 3.21 -0.23
N GLN A 94 -1.67 4.49 0.11
CA GLN A 94 -2.14 5.60 -0.72
C GLN A 94 -1.27 5.72 -1.96
N GLU A 95 -1.88 6.04 -3.09
CA GLU A 95 -1.18 6.19 -4.37
C GLU A 95 -0.49 7.54 -4.45
N LEU A 96 0.80 7.54 -4.79
CA LEU A 96 1.54 8.77 -5.09
C LEU A 96 1.55 9.06 -6.59
N PHE A 97 1.61 8.01 -7.41
CA PHE A 97 1.38 8.04 -8.85
C PHE A 97 1.22 6.61 -9.39
N GLY A 98 0.63 6.50 -10.57
CA GLY A 98 0.58 5.27 -11.34
C GLY A 98 0.36 5.55 -12.82
N GLU A 99 1.04 4.78 -13.67
CA GLU A 99 1.02 4.98 -15.11
C GLU A 99 0.97 3.65 -15.86
N SER A 100 0.53 3.71 -17.13
CA SER A 100 0.52 2.58 -18.04
C SER A 100 1.26 2.93 -19.32
N VAL A 101 2.34 2.22 -19.59
CA VAL A 101 3.08 2.29 -20.85
C VAL A 101 2.56 1.19 -21.77
N ARG A 102 2.26 1.57 -23.02
CA ARG A 102 1.84 0.65 -24.08
C ARG A 102 2.96 0.52 -25.11
N GLU A 103 2.85 -0.47 -25.99
CA GLU A 103 3.78 -0.69 -27.11
C GLU A 103 5.23 -0.90 -26.64
N CYS A 104 5.39 -1.57 -25.50
CA CYS A 104 6.69 -1.88 -24.93
C CYS A 104 7.51 -2.81 -25.84
N ILE A 105 8.76 -2.43 -26.09
CA ILE A 105 9.68 -3.12 -27.01
C ILE A 105 10.33 -4.34 -26.34
N TRP A 106 10.57 -4.28 -25.02
CA TRP A 106 11.22 -5.33 -24.22
C TRP A 106 12.64 -5.71 -24.66
N SER A 107 13.35 -4.83 -25.37
CA SER A 107 14.80 -4.94 -25.52
C SER A 107 15.52 -4.57 -24.22
N GLU A 108 16.77 -5.01 -24.07
CA GLU A 108 17.62 -4.69 -22.90
C GLU A 108 17.78 -3.19 -22.70
N GLU A 109 18.16 -2.47 -23.76
CA GLU A 109 18.28 -1.01 -23.73
C GLU A 109 16.97 -0.33 -23.31
N TRP A 110 15.83 -0.76 -23.86
CA TRP A 110 14.53 -0.17 -23.52
C TRP A 110 14.17 -0.45 -22.07
N VAL A 111 14.36 -1.67 -21.60
CA VAL A 111 14.05 -2.07 -20.21
C VAL A 111 14.95 -1.33 -19.23
N ASP A 112 16.25 -1.31 -19.45
CA ASP A 112 17.20 -0.64 -18.55
C ASP A 112 16.92 0.86 -18.47
N HIS A 113 16.68 1.52 -19.60
CA HIS A 113 16.34 2.94 -19.63
C HIS A 113 15.02 3.23 -18.88
N ASN A 114 13.94 2.53 -19.22
CA ASN A 114 12.62 2.84 -18.66
C ASN A 114 12.52 2.44 -17.19
N ILE A 115 13.07 1.31 -16.80
CA ILE A 115 13.05 0.88 -15.39
C ILE A 115 13.90 1.83 -14.52
N THR A 116 15.07 2.26 -15.00
CA THR A 116 15.89 3.24 -14.29
C THR A 116 15.13 4.55 -14.10
N ARG A 117 14.54 5.09 -15.17
CA ARG A 117 13.72 6.32 -15.12
C ARG A 117 12.57 6.20 -14.11
N ILE A 118 11.84 5.09 -14.12
CA ILE A 118 10.69 4.89 -13.20
C ILE A 118 11.16 4.83 -11.74
N VAL A 119 12.29 4.16 -11.47
CA VAL A 119 12.85 4.06 -10.11
C VAL A 119 13.41 5.40 -9.63
N GLU A 120 14.02 6.18 -10.52
CA GLU A 120 14.46 7.56 -10.26
C GLU A 120 13.30 8.46 -9.86
N GLU A 121 12.24 8.49 -10.68
CA GLU A 121 11.01 9.23 -10.41
C GLU A 121 10.38 8.80 -9.08
N ALA A 122 10.30 7.50 -8.82
CA ALA A 122 9.82 6.98 -7.55
C ALA A 122 10.66 7.48 -6.37
N ASN A 123 11.98 7.50 -6.50
CA ASN A 123 12.87 7.95 -5.43
C ASN A 123 12.76 9.46 -5.16
N GLU A 124 12.59 10.30 -6.19
CA GLU A 124 12.31 11.73 -5.99
C GLU A 124 10.98 11.93 -5.27
N LYS A 125 9.94 11.18 -5.66
CA LYS A 125 8.65 11.24 -4.97
C LYS A 125 8.74 10.79 -3.51
N VAL A 126 9.52 9.74 -3.21
CA VAL A 126 9.81 9.31 -1.83
C VAL A 126 10.42 10.45 -1.03
N LYS A 127 11.43 11.15 -1.56
CA LYS A 127 12.08 12.27 -0.85
C LYS A 127 11.06 13.36 -0.52
N VAL A 128 10.32 13.84 -1.51
CA VAL A 128 9.32 14.91 -1.32
C VAL A 128 8.25 14.48 -0.32
N THR A 129 7.69 13.28 -0.45
CA THR A 129 6.66 12.78 0.46
C THR A 129 7.18 12.63 1.88
N SER A 130 8.42 12.13 2.07
CA SER A 130 9.00 11.99 3.41
C SER A 130 9.27 13.32 4.13
N GLN A 131 9.44 14.41 3.38
CA GLN A 131 9.58 15.75 3.95
C GLN A 131 8.22 16.38 4.30
N GLN A 132 7.16 15.98 3.59
CA GLN A 132 5.80 16.51 3.79
C GLN A 132 5.02 15.75 4.86
N ILE A 133 5.22 14.43 4.96
CA ILE A 133 4.47 13.55 5.84
C ILE A 133 5.36 13.18 7.02
N THR A 134 5.20 13.92 8.12
CA THR A 134 6.03 13.77 9.33
C THR A 134 5.28 13.13 10.49
N SER A 135 3.96 13.06 10.39
CA SER A 135 3.07 12.46 11.39
C SER A 135 1.99 11.59 10.74
N ILE A 136 1.34 10.75 11.56
CA ILE A 136 0.18 9.97 11.11
C ILE A 136 -1.01 10.87 10.75
N ASP A 137 -1.09 12.06 11.35
CA ASP A 137 -2.12 13.06 11.02
C ASP A 137 -1.87 13.68 9.65
N ASP A 138 -0.61 13.98 9.29
CA ASP A 138 -0.24 14.39 7.92
C ASP A 138 -0.60 13.30 6.91
N PHE A 139 -0.31 12.03 7.24
CA PHE A 139 -0.67 10.90 6.40
C PHE A 139 -2.18 10.81 6.19
N MET A 140 -2.98 10.94 7.25
CA MET A 140 -4.43 10.91 7.14
C MET A 140 -4.95 12.11 6.35
N ALA A 141 -4.43 13.32 6.57
CA ALA A 141 -4.80 14.51 5.79
C ALA A 141 -4.52 14.30 4.29
N PHE A 142 -3.37 13.74 3.95
CA PHE A 142 -3.05 13.35 2.56
C PHE A 142 -4.07 12.34 2.01
N ALA A 143 -4.37 11.28 2.76
CA ALA A 143 -5.29 10.24 2.32
C ALA A 143 -6.70 10.81 2.06
N GLU A 144 -7.20 11.67 2.96
CA GLU A 144 -8.49 12.35 2.81
C GLU A 144 -8.53 13.23 1.57
N GLU A 145 -7.48 14.03 1.33
CA GLU A 145 -7.40 14.90 0.16
C GLU A 145 -7.41 14.09 -1.15
N GLU A 146 -6.61 13.03 -1.24
CA GLU A 146 -6.60 12.13 -2.39
C GLU A 146 -7.95 11.43 -2.60
N HIS A 147 -8.61 11.03 -1.52
CA HIS A 147 -9.94 10.43 -1.59
C HIS A 147 -10.98 11.42 -2.13
N LEU A 148 -10.94 12.68 -1.70
CA LEU A 148 -11.80 13.74 -2.23
C LEU A 148 -11.52 14.00 -3.72
N ARG A 149 -10.25 14.09 -4.13
CA ARG A 149 -9.86 14.23 -5.55
C ARG A 149 -10.36 13.06 -6.39
N LEU A 150 -10.30 11.84 -5.86
CA LEU A 150 -10.85 10.65 -6.51
C LEU A 150 -12.36 10.75 -6.68
N LEU A 151 -13.11 11.11 -5.63
CA LEU A 151 -14.56 11.23 -5.70
C LEU A 151 -15.00 12.36 -6.64
N GLN A 152 -14.24 13.45 -6.74
CA GLN A 152 -14.50 14.50 -7.73
C GLN A 152 -14.35 13.99 -9.16
N ARG A 153 -13.29 13.21 -9.44
CA ARG A 153 -13.04 12.62 -10.76
C ARG A 153 -13.93 11.43 -11.07
N SER A 154 -14.42 10.74 -10.05
CA SER A 154 -15.19 9.50 -10.15
C SER A 154 -16.20 9.40 -8.99
N PRO A 155 -17.33 10.14 -9.06
CA PRO A 155 -18.30 10.21 -7.96
C PRO A 155 -18.96 8.88 -7.57
N LYS A 156 -18.86 7.87 -8.44
CA LYS A 156 -19.38 6.51 -8.22
C LYS A 156 -18.33 5.54 -7.68
N ALA A 157 -17.10 6.01 -7.38
CA ALA A 157 -16.07 5.16 -6.81
C ALA A 157 -16.52 4.66 -5.42
N VAL A 158 -16.37 3.36 -5.17
CA VAL A 158 -16.79 2.70 -3.90
C VAL A 158 -15.60 2.57 -2.94
N VAL A 159 -14.58 3.42 -3.10
CA VAL A 159 -13.40 3.43 -2.23
C VAL A 159 -13.75 4.19 -0.95
N THR A 160 -13.29 3.73 0.21
CA THR A 160 -13.49 4.42 1.50
C THR A 160 -12.20 4.39 2.31
N LEU A 161 -12.11 5.25 3.32
CA LEU A 161 -10.98 5.33 4.25
C LEU A 161 -11.33 4.86 5.67
N TRP A 162 -12.46 4.16 5.86
CA TRP A 162 -12.95 3.83 7.19
C TRP A 162 -11.99 2.96 8.00
N ARG A 163 -11.26 2.07 7.33
CA ARG A 163 -10.23 1.25 7.97
C ARG A 163 -9.03 2.09 8.38
N GLU A 164 -8.52 2.90 7.47
CA GLU A 164 -7.37 3.77 7.71
C GLU A 164 -7.66 4.76 8.85
N ARG A 165 -8.87 5.34 8.89
CA ARG A 165 -9.34 6.20 9.99
C ARG A 165 -9.37 5.45 11.32
N LEU A 166 -10.01 4.28 11.37
CA LEU A 166 -10.11 3.47 12.58
C LEU A 166 -8.73 3.06 13.09
N LEU A 167 -7.88 2.53 12.22
CA LEU A 167 -6.52 2.10 12.56
C LEU A 167 -5.68 3.28 13.07
N THR A 168 -5.85 4.47 12.50
CA THR A 168 -5.18 5.69 12.98
C THR A 168 -5.64 6.05 14.39
N HIS A 169 -6.94 6.02 14.68
CA HIS A 169 -7.44 6.25 16.03
C HIS A 169 -6.90 5.21 17.03
N LEU A 170 -6.84 3.93 16.65
CA LEU A 170 -6.21 2.90 17.49
C LEU A 170 -4.74 3.19 17.77
N ILE A 171 -3.96 3.56 16.74
CA ILE A 171 -2.54 3.92 16.91
C ILE A 171 -2.37 5.13 17.85
N LYS A 172 -3.32 6.06 17.84
CA LYS A 172 -3.35 7.25 18.71
C LYS A 172 -3.98 6.98 20.09
N ASN A 173 -4.36 5.75 20.41
CA ASN A 173 -5.11 5.37 21.63
C ASN A 173 -6.44 6.13 21.80
N GLN A 174 -7.08 6.52 20.69
CA GLN A 174 -8.37 7.21 20.64
C GLN A 174 -9.50 6.18 20.53
N PHE A 175 -9.70 5.42 21.61
CA PHE A 175 -10.57 4.24 21.60
C PHE A 175 -12.05 4.58 21.41
N THR A 176 -12.51 5.72 21.93
CA THR A 176 -13.89 6.18 21.78
C THR A 176 -14.22 6.43 20.31
N GLU A 177 -13.34 7.13 19.60
CA GLU A 177 -13.47 7.44 18.18
C GLU A 177 -13.36 6.18 17.32
N ALA A 178 -12.41 5.29 17.64
CA ALA A 178 -12.27 4.01 16.97
C ALA A 178 -13.53 3.13 17.13
N ALA A 179 -14.11 3.10 18.34
CA ALA A 179 -15.33 2.34 18.63
C ALA A 179 -16.54 2.91 17.87
N ALA A 180 -16.68 4.24 17.83
CA ALA A 180 -17.74 4.90 17.09
C ALA A 180 -17.70 4.56 15.59
N ILE A 181 -16.51 4.54 14.98
CA ILE A 181 -16.35 4.10 13.58
C ILE A 181 -16.76 2.63 13.45
N ALA A 182 -16.26 1.75 14.32
CA ALA A 182 -16.57 0.33 14.25
C ALA A 182 -18.10 0.08 14.31
N GLU A 183 -18.79 0.68 15.28
CA GLU A 183 -20.23 0.55 15.48
C GLU A 183 -21.03 1.07 14.28
N GLN A 184 -20.64 2.25 13.75
CA GLN A 184 -21.28 2.81 12.55
C GLN A 184 -21.13 1.87 11.34
N ARG A 185 -19.94 1.29 11.14
CA ARG A 185 -19.67 0.41 9.99
C ARG A 185 -20.33 -0.97 10.15
N ILE A 186 -20.41 -1.50 11.38
CA ILE A 186 -21.19 -2.71 11.69
C ILE A 186 -22.67 -2.50 11.35
N ALA A 187 -23.26 -1.38 11.79
CA ALA A 187 -24.65 -1.05 11.48
C ALA A 187 -24.90 -0.93 9.97
N ALA A 188 -23.91 -0.44 9.21
CA ALA A 188 -23.94 -0.36 7.75
C ALA A 188 -23.66 -1.70 7.04
N ARG A 189 -23.43 -2.80 7.79
CA ARG A 189 -23.05 -4.13 7.27
C ARG A 189 -21.81 -4.08 6.37
N ASP A 190 -20.88 -3.19 6.68
CA ASP A 190 -19.60 -3.10 5.99
C ASP A 190 -18.63 -4.15 6.54
N SER A 191 -18.04 -4.96 5.66
CA SER A 191 -17.06 -5.97 6.06
C SER A 191 -15.66 -5.40 6.36
N GLY A 192 -15.35 -4.20 5.87
CA GLY A 192 -13.98 -3.69 5.85
C GLY A 192 -13.07 -4.50 4.92
N SER A 193 -13.64 -5.24 3.97
CA SER A 193 -12.94 -6.16 3.05
C SER A 193 -12.31 -7.41 3.69
N PHE A 194 -12.58 -7.68 4.97
CA PHE A 194 -12.08 -8.88 5.63
C PHE A 194 -13.19 -9.57 6.42
N ILE A 195 -13.26 -10.89 6.31
CA ILE A 195 -14.04 -11.76 7.18
C ILE A 195 -13.08 -12.81 7.75
N VAL A 196 -12.95 -12.87 9.08
CA VAL A 196 -12.14 -13.88 9.79
C VAL A 196 -13.04 -14.56 10.79
N ASP A 197 -13.13 -15.89 10.71
CA ASP A 197 -14.00 -16.72 11.57
C ASP A 197 -15.45 -16.21 11.68
N GLY A 198 -16.00 -15.76 10.54
CA GLY A 198 -17.37 -15.23 10.45
C GLY A 198 -17.54 -13.79 10.93
N HIS A 199 -16.46 -13.10 11.31
CA HIS A 199 -16.51 -11.72 11.79
C HIS A 199 -15.87 -10.73 10.81
N SER A 200 -16.53 -9.59 10.62
CA SER A 200 -15.98 -8.49 9.83
C SER A 200 -14.79 -7.83 10.52
N PHE A 201 -13.97 -7.10 9.76
CA PHE A 201 -12.90 -6.27 10.32
C PHE A 201 -13.41 -5.35 11.45
N PHE A 202 -14.57 -4.71 11.26
CA PHE A 202 -15.10 -3.76 12.24
C PHE A 202 -15.64 -4.46 13.50
N GLU A 203 -16.20 -5.66 13.39
CA GLU A 203 -16.59 -6.48 14.55
C GLU A 203 -15.37 -6.91 15.36
N LEU A 204 -14.30 -7.34 14.68
CA LEU A 204 -13.03 -7.71 15.32
C LEU A 204 -12.39 -6.49 16.00
N ALA A 205 -12.37 -5.35 15.33
CA ALA A 205 -11.88 -4.09 15.91
C ALA A 205 -12.68 -3.71 17.16
N ARG A 206 -14.01 -3.82 17.13
CA ARG A 206 -14.86 -3.49 18.28
C ARG A 206 -14.58 -4.38 19.48
N ARG A 207 -14.35 -5.68 19.25
CA ARG A 207 -13.95 -6.64 20.30
C ARG A 207 -12.58 -6.31 20.88
N HIS A 208 -11.62 -6.02 20.01
CA HIS A 208 -10.28 -5.61 20.43
C HIS A 208 -10.34 -4.40 21.35
N ILE A 209 -11.08 -3.35 20.95
CA ILE A 209 -11.26 -2.13 21.76
C ILE A 209 -11.88 -2.45 23.12
N SER A 210 -12.94 -3.26 23.19
CA SER A 210 -13.55 -3.68 24.46
C SER A 210 -12.61 -4.44 25.39
N ALA A 211 -11.59 -5.10 24.85
CA ALA A 211 -10.65 -5.89 25.65
C ALA A 211 -9.52 -5.04 26.26
N ILE A 212 -9.30 -3.82 25.75
CA ILE A 212 -8.16 -2.97 26.14
C ILE A 212 -8.57 -1.61 26.73
N ALA A 213 -9.83 -1.21 26.60
CA ALA A 213 -10.41 0.01 27.17
C ALA A 213 -10.93 -0.25 28.59
#